data_AF-A0A9E3YVQ3-F1
#
_entry.id   AF-A0A9E3YVQ3-F1
#
_cell.length_a   1.000
_cell.length_b   1.000
_cell.length_c   1.000
_cell.angle_alpha   90.00
_cell.angle_beta   90.00
_cell.angle_gamma   90.00
#
_symmetry.space_group_name_H-M   'P 1'
#
loop_
_entity.id
_entity.type
_entity.pdbx_description
1 polymer ?
#
loop_
_entity_poly.entity_id
_entity_poly.type
_entity_poly.pdbx_seq_one_letter_code
_entity_poly.pdbx_strand_id
1 'polypeptide(L)'
;DFPPCELNRIVPGNFYGWPYYNGDNVPDPDMGADPLAQQRQPTVPVHDFRAHNAPLGITFIRADDWPGDYRRSALVALHGSWNRSEPDGYKVVSLHWTDAGIVERDFLTGFRRDGVTSGRPVDVAQGPDGAVYVSDDYAGAIYRITRARPDTTSRAARRLQAEQ
;
A
#
# COMPACT_ATOMS: atom_id res chain seq x y z
N ASP A 1 0.06 15.15 -12.24
CA ASP A 1 0.16 14.43 -10.97
C ASP A 1 -0.96 14.82 -10.01
N PHE A 2 -2.20 14.73 -10.48
CA PHE A 2 -3.42 15.02 -9.73
C PHE A 2 -4.57 14.28 -10.46
N PRO A 3 -5.57 13.75 -9.75
CA PRO A 3 -5.72 13.75 -8.28
C PRO A 3 -4.83 12.70 -7.58
N PRO A 4 -4.58 12.85 -6.27
CA PRO A 4 -4.06 11.76 -5.45
C PRO A 4 -5.01 10.54 -5.53
N CYS A 5 -4.48 9.36 -5.22
CA CYS A 5 -5.35 8.24 -4.84
C CYS A 5 -5.54 8.28 -3.32
N GLU A 6 -6.63 7.75 -2.79
CA GLU A 6 -7.00 7.96 -1.39
C GLU A 6 -7.46 6.68 -0.69
N LEU A 7 -7.22 6.61 0.62
CA LEU A 7 -7.80 5.63 1.52
C LEU A 7 -8.81 6.33 2.43
N ASN A 8 -10.07 5.90 2.36
CA ASN A 8 -11.15 6.44 3.16
C ASN A 8 -11.56 5.51 4.31
N ARG A 9 -11.83 6.09 5.49
CA ARG A 9 -12.54 5.38 6.56
C ARG A 9 -14.04 5.57 6.37
N ILE A 10 -14.72 4.51 5.94
CA ILE A 10 -16.14 4.57 5.66
C ILE A 10 -16.97 4.66 6.95
N VAL A 11 -17.67 5.77 7.10
CA VAL A 11 -18.71 6.06 8.09
C VAL A 11 -20.05 6.24 7.35
N PRO A 12 -21.14 5.57 7.80
CA PRO A 12 -22.46 5.71 7.19
C PRO A 12 -22.93 7.17 7.14
N GLY A 13 -23.50 7.58 6.00
CA GLY A 13 -24.06 8.91 5.79
C GLY A 13 -23.06 9.99 5.37
N ASN A 14 -21.75 9.72 5.43
CA ASN A 14 -20.74 10.67 4.99
C ASN A 14 -20.64 10.75 3.46
N PHE A 15 -20.22 11.93 2.99
CA PHE A 15 -19.89 12.22 1.60
C PHE A 15 -18.36 12.31 1.46
N TYR A 16 -17.76 11.67 0.47
CA TYR A 16 -16.28 11.60 0.29
C TYR A 16 -15.81 12.37 -0.94
N GLY A 17 -16.43 13.51 -1.24
CA GLY A 17 -15.92 14.43 -2.26
C GLY A 17 -16.39 14.17 -3.68
N TRP A 18 -16.25 12.94 -4.21
CA TRP A 18 -16.57 12.67 -5.62
C TRP A 18 -18.05 12.99 -5.97
N PRO A 19 -18.34 13.72 -7.06
CA PRO A 19 -17.41 14.15 -8.12
C PRO A 19 -16.81 15.54 -7.95
N TYR A 20 -17.10 16.26 -6.87
CA TYR A 20 -16.78 17.69 -6.77
C TYR A 20 -15.47 17.99 -6.05
N TYR A 21 -14.93 17.03 -5.31
CA TYR A 21 -13.70 17.18 -4.55
C TYR A 21 -12.85 15.92 -4.65
N ASN A 22 -11.52 16.09 -4.63
CA ASN A 22 -10.51 15.04 -4.66
C ASN A 22 -9.57 15.16 -3.45
N GLY A 23 -9.10 14.04 -2.89
CA GLY A 23 -8.09 14.01 -1.82
C GLY A 23 -8.52 14.83 -0.61
N ASP A 24 -7.66 15.74 -0.16
CA ASP A 24 -7.90 16.71 0.93
C ASP A 24 -8.95 17.79 0.60
N ASN A 25 -10.11 17.38 0.09
CA ASN A 25 -11.24 18.23 -0.27
C ASN A 25 -10.89 19.32 -1.31
N VAL A 26 -9.93 19.06 -2.19
CA VAL A 26 -9.56 19.98 -3.26
C VAL A 26 -10.65 19.95 -4.34
N PRO A 27 -11.27 21.09 -4.70
CA PRO A 27 -12.29 21.12 -5.74
C PRO A 27 -11.81 20.51 -7.05
N ASP A 28 -12.66 19.70 -7.65
CA ASP A 28 -12.39 19.12 -8.96
C ASP A 28 -12.44 20.22 -10.04
N PRO A 29 -11.38 20.40 -10.84
CA PRO A 29 -11.31 21.47 -11.82
C PRO A 29 -12.29 21.31 -12.98
N ASP A 30 -12.76 20.09 -13.25
CA ASP A 30 -13.61 19.76 -14.40
C ASP A 30 -15.10 19.75 -14.04
N MET A 31 -15.45 19.50 -12.77
CA MET A 31 -16.85 19.29 -12.36
C MET A 31 -17.58 20.55 -11.88
N GLY A 32 -16.86 21.66 -11.64
CA GLY A 32 -17.43 22.90 -11.14
C GLY A 32 -17.88 22.82 -9.67
N ALA A 33 -18.68 23.78 -9.21
CA ALA A 33 -19.08 23.86 -7.80
C ALA A 33 -20.10 22.78 -7.41
N ASP A 34 -19.94 22.18 -6.22
CA ASP A 34 -20.94 21.26 -5.65
C ASP A 34 -22.27 21.99 -5.39
N PRO A 35 -23.37 21.63 -6.08
CA PRO A 35 -24.67 22.26 -5.86
C PRO A 35 -25.22 22.04 -4.44
N LEU A 36 -24.69 21.07 -3.71
CA LEU A 36 -25.06 20.75 -2.34
C LEU A 36 -24.04 21.22 -1.30
N ALA A 37 -23.07 22.07 -1.67
CA ALA A 37 -22.01 22.55 -0.75
C ALA A 37 -22.54 23.21 0.54
N GLN A 38 -23.77 23.74 0.52
CA GLN A 38 -24.42 24.32 1.70
C GLN A 38 -25.04 23.27 2.63
N GLN A 39 -25.25 22.04 2.15
CA GLN A 39 -25.98 20.97 2.85
C GLN A 39 -25.07 19.82 3.29
N ARG A 40 -23.92 19.65 2.66
CA ARG A 40 -22.93 18.61 2.97
C ARG A 40 -21.52 19.16 2.83
N GLN A 41 -20.61 18.58 3.61
CA GLN A 41 -19.17 18.78 3.44
C GLN A 41 -18.52 17.44 3.14
N PRO A 42 -17.50 17.42 2.26
CA PRO A 42 -16.74 16.21 2.00
C PRO A 42 -15.86 15.83 3.20
N THR A 43 -15.82 14.54 3.49
CA THR A 43 -14.97 13.93 4.50
C THR A 43 -13.61 13.66 3.87
N VAL A 44 -12.55 14.18 4.50
CA VAL A 44 -11.17 13.97 4.06
C VAL A 44 -10.76 12.50 4.21
N PRO A 45 -9.87 12.00 3.33
CA PRO A 45 -9.32 10.66 3.45
C PRO A 45 -8.44 10.53 4.70
N VAL A 46 -8.21 9.28 5.12
CA VAL A 46 -7.31 8.98 6.24
C VAL A 46 -5.86 8.82 5.80
N HIS A 47 -5.62 8.66 4.50
CA HIS A 47 -4.29 8.59 3.89
C HIS A 47 -4.39 8.86 2.39
N ASP A 48 -3.46 9.66 1.86
CA ASP A 48 -3.30 9.89 0.43
C ASP A 48 -2.08 9.12 -0.10
N PHE A 49 -2.27 8.45 -1.23
CA PHE A 49 -1.19 7.93 -2.06
C PHE A 49 -0.82 8.96 -3.11
N ARG A 50 0.37 8.80 -3.70
CA ARG A 50 0.76 9.65 -4.82
C ARG A 50 -0.20 9.43 -5.99
N ALA A 51 -0.41 10.50 -6.75
CA ALA A 51 -1.35 10.51 -7.86
C ALA A 51 -1.14 9.34 -8.81
N HIS A 52 -2.25 8.73 -9.23
CA HIS A 52 -2.29 7.65 -10.23
C HIS A 52 -1.47 6.39 -9.88
N ASN A 53 -1.10 6.14 -8.62
CA ASN A 53 -0.43 4.88 -8.26
C ASN A 53 -1.32 3.63 -8.44
N ALA A 54 -2.64 3.82 -8.57
CA ALA A 54 -3.63 2.77 -8.74
C ALA A 54 -3.56 1.71 -7.62
N PRO A 55 -3.93 2.07 -6.37
CA PRO A 55 -4.11 1.09 -5.31
C PRO A 55 -5.30 0.18 -5.64
N LEU A 56 -5.06 -1.11 -5.87
CA LEU A 56 -6.10 -2.06 -6.32
C LEU A 56 -6.54 -3.06 -5.25
N GLY A 57 -5.66 -3.42 -4.32
CA GLY A 57 -5.94 -4.39 -3.26
C GLY A 57 -5.36 -3.96 -1.92
N ILE A 58 -6.05 -4.29 -0.84
CA ILE A 58 -5.65 -3.99 0.55
C ILE A 58 -5.95 -5.18 1.47
N THR A 59 -4.97 -5.56 2.30
CA THR A 59 -5.14 -6.58 3.34
C THR A 59 -4.58 -6.11 4.67
N PHE A 60 -5.39 -6.16 5.73
CA PHE A 60 -4.94 -5.94 7.10
C PHE A 60 -4.18 -7.15 7.63
N ILE A 61 -2.98 -6.92 8.17
CA ILE A 61 -2.06 -7.99 8.55
C ILE A 61 -2.33 -8.49 9.97
N ARG A 62 -2.37 -9.81 10.13
CA ARG A 62 -2.35 -10.51 11.41
C ARG A 62 -0.92 -10.44 11.95
N ALA A 63 -0.72 -9.59 12.96
CA ALA A 63 0.60 -9.22 13.45
C ALA A 63 1.38 -10.37 14.11
N ASP A 64 0.70 -11.35 14.70
CA ASP A 64 1.34 -12.48 15.39
C ASP A 64 2.22 -13.33 14.44
N ASP A 65 1.95 -13.24 13.14
CA ASP A 65 2.66 -13.97 12.11
C ASP A 65 3.85 -13.19 11.52
N TRP A 66 4.09 -11.93 11.90
CA TRP A 66 5.08 -11.05 11.26
C TRP A 66 6.01 -10.35 12.25
N PRO A 67 7.34 -10.35 12.03
CA PRO A 67 8.29 -9.73 12.93
C PRO A 67 8.19 -8.20 12.88
N GLY A 68 8.45 -7.54 14.01
CA GLY A 68 8.47 -6.09 14.13
C GLY A 68 7.10 -5.50 14.47
N ASP A 69 6.86 -4.26 14.05
CA ASP A 69 5.67 -3.48 14.40
C ASP A 69 4.62 -3.49 13.27
N TYR A 70 4.26 -4.69 12.82
CA TYR A 70 3.09 -4.88 11.94
C TYR A 70 1.78 -4.96 12.72
N ARG A 71 1.81 -4.70 14.03
CA ARG A 71 0.60 -4.46 14.82
C ARG A 71 -0.12 -3.25 14.25
N ARG A 72 -1.41 -3.41 13.94
CA ARG A 72 -2.25 -2.38 13.31
C ARG A 72 -1.63 -1.90 11.98
N SER A 73 -1.43 -2.82 11.05
CA SER A 73 -0.92 -2.51 9.72
C SER A 73 -1.75 -3.15 8.61
N ALA A 74 -1.60 -2.62 7.40
CA ALA A 74 -2.19 -3.16 6.18
C ALA A 74 -1.16 -3.12 5.05
N LEU A 75 -1.28 -4.04 4.09
CA LEU A 75 -0.54 -4.02 2.85
C LEU A 75 -1.44 -3.56 1.72
N VAL A 76 -0.93 -2.70 0.84
CA VAL A 76 -1.65 -2.17 -0.31
C VAL A 76 -0.84 -2.44 -1.58
N ALA A 77 -1.47 -3.07 -2.58
CA ALA A 77 -0.88 -3.26 -3.90
C ALA A 77 -1.08 -2.01 -4.76
N LEU A 78 0.02 -1.37 -5.16
CA LEU A 78 0.06 -0.24 -6.08
C LEU A 78 0.41 -0.74 -7.48
N HIS A 79 -0.59 -0.77 -8.36
CA HIS A 79 -0.49 -1.34 -9.70
C HIS A 79 0.39 -0.54 -10.67
N GLY A 80 0.59 0.73 -10.36
CA GLY A 80 1.48 1.62 -11.09
C GLY A 80 0.74 2.51 -12.09
N SER A 81 1.26 3.73 -12.23
CA SER A 81 0.67 4.77 -13.06
C SER A 81 0.90 4.52 -14.55
N TRP A 82 -0.13 4.68 -15.37
CA TRP A 82 0.02 4.70 -16.83
C TRP A 82 0.05 6.13 -17.41
N ASN A 83 -0.42 7.13 -16.67
CA ASN A 83 -0.61 8.51 -17.12
C ASN A 83 0.15 9.53 -16.25
N ARG A 84 1.46 9.35 -16.10
CA ARG A 84 2.36 10.31 -15.43
C ARG A 84 3.62 10.54 -16.25
N SER A 85 4.19 11.74 -16.13
CA SER A 85 5.50 12.06 -16.72
C SER A 85 6.61 11.20 -16.12
N GLU A 86 6.56 10.98 -14.80
CA GLU A 86 7.42 10.06 -14.07
C GLU A 86 6.57 8.93 -13.48
N PRO A 87 6.62 7.71 -14.04
CA PRO A 87 5.76 6.65 -13.55
C PRO A 87 6.14 6.19 -12.14
N ASP A 88 5.14 5.87 -11.33
CA ASP A 88 5.28 5.57 -9.91
C ASP A 88 4.24 4.54 -9.46
N GLY A 89 4.45 3.94 -8.29
CA GLY A 89 3.75 2.73 -7.85
C GLY A 89 4.58 1.50 -8.18
N TYR A 90 3.98 0.47 -8.80
CA TYR A 90 4.66 -0.78 -9.16
C TYR A 90 5.33 -1.43 -7.94
N LYS A 91 4.57 -1.51 -6.84
CA LYS A 91 5.07 -2.00 -5.55
C LYS A 91 3.91 -2.40 -4.65
N VAL A 92 4.24 -3.08 -3.57
CA VAL A 92 3.37 -3.20 -2.40
C VAL A 92 3.94 -2.31 -1.31
N VAL A 93 3.06 -1.53 -0.67
CA VAL A 93 3.41 -0.69 0.50
C VAL A 93 2.76 -1.24 1.75
N SER A 94 3.34 -0.96 2.91
CA SER A 94 2.73 -1.18 4.21
C SER A 94 2.28 0.14 4.82
N LEU A 95 1.03 0.17 5.28
CA LEU A 95 0.46 1.26 6.06
C LEU A 95 0.48 0.88 7.53
N HIS A 96 1.09 1.72 8.37
CA HIS A 96 1.19 1.51 9.82
C HIS A 96 0.41 2.59 10.56
N TRP A 97 -0.57 2.20 11.37
CA TRP A 97 -1.34 3.14 12.16
C TRP A 97 -0.58 3.53 13.43
N THR A 98 -0.30 4.82 13.57
CA THR A 98 0.36 5.43 14.73
C THR A 98 -0.56 6.45 15.39
N ASP A 99 -0.15 7.00 16.53
CA ASP A 99 -0.90 8.09 17.20
C ASP A 99 -0.91 9.39 16.38
N ALA A 100 0.03 9.55 15.44
CA ALA A 100 0.15 10.71 14.56
C ALA A 100 -0.52 10.50 13.18
N GLY A 101 -1.14 9.35 12.94
CA GLY A 101 -1.74 9.00 11.64
C GLY A 101 -1.13 7.76 11.00
N ILE A 102 -1.29 7.62 9.68
CA ILE A 102 -0.80 6.48 8.92
C ILE A 102 0.61 6.77 8.38
N VAL A 103 1.54 5.85 8.62
CA VAL A 103 2.90 5.89 8.06
C VAL A 103 3.00 4.84 6.97
N GLU A 104 3.28 5.27 5.74
CA GLU A 104 3.52 4.41 4.58
C GLU A 104 5.01 4.01 4.47
N ARG A 105 5.28 2.74 4.13
CA ARG A 105 6.62 2.21 3.89
C ARG A 105 6.61 1.25 2.70
N ASP A 106 7.72 1.17 1.98
CA ASP A 106 7.89 0.15 0.95
C ASP A 106 7.95 -1.26 1.58
N PHE A 107 7.16 -2.20 1.05
CA PHE A 107 7.11 -3.60 1.50
C PHE A 107 7.71 -4.56 0.47
N LEU A 108 7.25 -4.48 -0.78
CA LEU A 108 7.77 -5.28 -1.90
C LEU A 108 7.94 -4.39 -3.13
N THR A 109 9.17 -4.26 -3.61
CA THR A 109 9.54 -3.36 -4.70
C THR A 109 10.31 -4.09 -5.80
N GLY A 110 10.58 -3.40 -6.90
CA GLY A 110 11.37 -3.93 -8.02
C GLY A 110 10.57 -4.43 -9.21
N PHE A 111 9.24 -4.22 -9.22
CA PHE A 111 8.39 -4.47 -10.38
C PHE A 111 8.58 -3.45 -11.50
N ARG A 112 9.29 -2.35 -11.22
CA ARG A 112 9.80 -1.42 -12.22
C ARG A 112 11.19 -0.94 -11.83
N ARG A 113 12.16 -1.04 -12.74
CA ARG A 113 13.55 -0.60 -12.54
C ARG A 113 14.10 -0.06 -13.85
N ASP A 114 14.85 1.04 -13.78
CA ASP A 114 15.53 1.64 -14.94
C ASP A 114 14.59 1.86 -16.15
N GLY A 115 13.34 2.27 -15.86
CA GLY A 115 12.31 2.50 -16.87
C GLY A 115 11.59 1.24 -17.37
N VAL A 116 12.07 0.05 -17.04
CA VAL A 116 11.49 -1.24 -17.46
C VAL A 116 10.52 -1.76 -16.40
N THR A 117 9.28 -2.02 -16.81
CA THR A 117 8.27 -2.67 -15.98
C THR A 117 8.37 -4.18 -16.15
N SER A 118 8.55 -4.90 -15.05
CA SER A 118 8.57 -6.36 -14.98
C SER A 118 7.35 -6.95 -14.27
N GLY A 119 6.49 -6.11 -13.67
CA GLY A 119 5.27 -6.55 -13.02
C GLY A 119 4.37 -5.42 -12.55
N ARG A 120 3.13 -5.76 -12.20
CA ARG A 120 2.10 -4.82 -11.74
C ARG A 120 1.25 -5.48 -10.63
N PRO A 121 1.56 -5.22 -9.35
CA PRO A 121 0.80 -5.80 -8.24
C PRO A 121 -0.68 -5.43 -8.27
N VAL A 122 -1.57 -6.41 -8.13
CA VAL A 122 -3.03 -6.21 -8.14
C VAL A 122 -3.63 -6.35 -6.74
N ASP A 123 -3.43 -7.50 -6.11
CA ASP A 123 -4.03 -7.80 -4.80
C ASP A 123 -3.00 -8.42 -3.85
N VAL A 124 -3.29 -8.32 -2.56
CA VAL A 124 -2.47 -8.87 -1.47
C VAL A 124 -3.36 -9.67 -0.54
N ALA A 125 -2.94 -10.87 -0.15
CA ALA A 125 -3.65 -11.69 0.83
C ALA A 125 -2.68 -12.36 1.81
N GLN A 126 -3.11 -12.54 3.06
CA GLN A 126 -2.35 -13.29 4.06
C GLN A 126 -2.90 -14.71 4.20
N GLY A 127 -2.05 -15.71 3.94
CA GLY A 127 -2.37 -17.13 4.12
C GLY A 127 -2.43 -17.54 5.59
N PRO A 128 -2.97 -18.74 5.88
CA PRO A 128 -3.07 -19.27 7.25
C PRO A 128 -1.73 -19.64 7.87
N ASP A 129 -0.68 -19.78 7.05
CA ASP A 129 0.71 -20.01 7.47
C ASP A 129 1.47 -18.69 7.73
N GLY A 130 0.77 -17.56 7.65
CA GLY A 130 1.33 -16.22 7.81
C GLY A 130 2.06 -15.70 6.57
N ALA A 131 2.17 -16.49 5.48
CA ALA A 131 2.77 -16.02 4.25
C ALA A 131 1.88 -14.96 3.59
N VAL A 132 2.49 -13.99 2.92
CA VAL A 132 1.78 -12.99 2.13
C VAL A 132 1.84 -13.40 0.67
N TYR A 133 0.71 -13.34 -0.02
CA TYR A 133 0.57 -13.61 -1.44
C TYR A 133 0.26 -12.31 -2.16
N VAL A 134 0.96 -12.04 -3.25
CA VAL A 134 0.76 -10.86 -4.09
C VAL A 134 0.48 -11.32 -5.52
N SER A 135 -0.65 -10.95 -6.08
CA SER A 135 -0.97 -11.22 -7.49
C SER A 135 -0.39 -10.14 -8.41
N ASP A 136 0.01 -10.56 -9.61
CA ASP A 136 0.57 -9.68 -10.64
C ASP A 136 0.01 -10.09 -12.01
N ASP A 137 -0.81 -9.22 -12.57
CA ASP A 137 -1.49 -9.46 -13.86
C ASP A 137 -0.57 -9.25 -15.06
N TYR A 138 0.46 -8.41 -14.93
CA TYR A 138 1.43 -8.15 -15.98
C TYR A 138 2.36 -9.35 -16.20
N ALA A 139 2.86 -9.94 -15.10
CA ALA A 139 3.71 -11.12 -15.16
C ALA A 139 2.92 -12.44 -15.21
N GLY A 140 1.60 -12.42 -14.96
CA GLY A 140 0.78 -13.62 -14.84
C GLY A 140 1.20 -14.52 -13.67
N ALA A 141 1.58 -13.91 -12.54
CA ALA A 141 2.25 -14.58 -11.44
C ALA A 141 1.57 -14.33 -10.08
N ILE A 142 1.83 -15.22 -9.12
CA ILE A 142 1.55 -15.02 -7.70
C ILE A 142 2.86 -15.17 -6.94
N TYR A 143 3.28 -14.11 -6.25
CA TYR A 143 4.46 -14.13 -5.40
C TYR A 143 4.06 -14.56 -3.99
N ARG A 144 4.80 -15.51 -3.41
CA ARG A 144 4.63 -15.92 -2.02
C ARG A 144 5.81 -15.40 -1.19
N ILE A 145 5.52 -14.47 -0.29
CA ILE A 145 6.48 -13.81 0.59
C ILE A 145 6.42 -14.52 1.93
N THR A 146 7.55 -15.10 2.33
CA THR A 146 7.71 -15.74 3.63
C THR A 146 8.78 -15.04 4.44
N ARG A 147 8.71 -15.22 5.76
CA ARG A 147 9.79 -14.83 6.66
C ARG A 147 11.02 -15.67 6.35
N ALA A 148 12.18 -15.03 6.25
CA ALA A 148 13.44 -15.76 6.32
C ALA A 148 13.47 -16.48 7.69
N ARG A 149 13.68 -17.81 7.68
CA ARG A 149 13.96 -18.51 8.93
C ARG A 149 15.23 -17.90 9.52
N PRO A 150 15.27 -17.61 10.84
CA PRO A 150 16.53 -17.23 11.48
C PRO A 150 17.55 -18.32 11.14
N ASP A 151 18.65 -17.93 10.50
CA ASP A 151 19.69 -18.85 10.11
C ASP A 151 20.37 -19.39 11.38
N THR A 152 19.93 -20.56 11.85
CA THR A 152 20.48 -21.23 13.05
C THR A 152 21.91 -21.70 12.84
N THR A 153 22.41 -21.68 11.60
CA THR A 153 23.73 -22.17 11.20
C THR A 153 24.86 -21.19 11.54
N SER A 154 24.58 -19.90 11.74
CA SER A 154 25.60 -18.87 12.02
C SER A 154 26.07 -18.80 13.48
N ARG A 155 25.23 -19.21 14.45
CA ARG A 155 25.62 -19.22 15.87
C ARG A 155 26.51 -20.40 16.27
N ALA A 156 26.43 -21.54 15.58
CA ALA A 156 27.27 -22.70 15.86
C ALA A 156 28.73 -22.49 15.39
N ALA A 157 28.93 -21.81 14.26
CA ALA A 157 30.27 -21.59 13.70
C ALA A 157 31.14 -20.65 14.56
N ARG A 158 30.54 -19.67 15.27
CA ARG A 158 31.28 -18.77 16.16
C ARG A 158 31.71 -19.40 17.49
N ARG A 159 31.13 -20.53 17.89
CA ARG A 159 31.51 -21.22 19.14
C ARG A 159 32.69 -22.18 18.96
N LEU A 160 32.91 -22.69 17.75
CA LEU A 160 34.01 -23.62 17.44
C LEU A 160 35.35 -22.93 17.13
N GLN A 161 35.37 -21.62 16.89
CA GLN A 161 36.60 -20.86 16.62
C GLN A 161 37.18 -20.14 17.85
N ALA A 162 36.48 -20.16 19.00
CA ALA A 162 36.95 -19.54 20.24
C ALA A 162 37.59 -20.53 21.23
N GLU A 163 37.68 -21.82 20.87
CA GLU A 163 38.23 -22.89 21.72
C GLU A 163 39.44 -23.62 21.07
N GLN A 164 40.21 -22.95 20.20
CA GLN A 164 41.52 -23.44 19.74
C GLN A 164 42.63 -22.45 20.07
#